data_AF-A0A958WXQ9-F1
#
_entry.id   AF-A0A958WXQ9-F1
#
_cell.length_a   1.000
_cell.length_b   1.000
_cell.length_c   1.000
_cell.angle_alpha   90.00
_cell.angle_beta   90.00
_cell.angle_gamma   90.00
#
_symmetry.space_group_name_H-M   'P 1'
#
loop_
_entity.id
_entity.type
_entity.pdbx_description
1 polymer ?
#
loop_
_entity_poly.entity_id
_entity_poly.type
_entity_poly.pdbx_seq_one_letter_code
_entity_poly.pdbx_strand_id
1 'polypeptide(L)'
;MKNNTRFQHQYLEKILATEDGHLKKLHRLVADAMQEQELISENLLHPPGETFSRGQLVADKVASFGGSWTFIISFGVVLFCWIVMNVIMAAKAFDPYPFILLNLVLSCIAAIQAPVIMMSQNRKEEKDRKRAENDYLVNLKAEIEVRNLHQKLNLLMEEQFDNLLEIQRYQVELLEEISGRKKSKGKA
;
A
#
# COMPACT_ATOMS: atom_id res chain seq x y z
N MET A 1 32.02 -7.80 54.64
CA MET A 1 31.66 -7.02 53.44
C MET A 1 31.71 -7.82 52.11
N LYS A 2 31.61 -9.16 52.11
CA LYS A 2 31.72 -9.99 50.87
C LYS A 2 30.38 -10.46 50.27
N ASN A 3 29.25 -10.22 50.93
CA ASN A 3 27.95 -10.78 50.50
C ASN A 3 27.17 -9.90 49.52
N ASN A 4 27.37 -8.58 49.50
CA ASN A 4 26.55 -7.65 48.70
C ASN A 4 26.76 -7.81 47.18
N THR A 5 28.00 -8.07 46.76
CA THR A 5 28.39 -8.16 45.35
C THR A 5 27.79 -9.39 44.64
N ARG A 6 27.50 -10.46 45.39
CA ARG A 6 26.94 -11.71 44.82
C ARG A 6 25.44 -11.58 44.52
N PHE A 7 24.72 -10.84 45.37
CA PHE A 7 23.29 -10.55 45.15
C PHE A 7 23.08 -9.60 43.96
N GLN A 8 23.93 -8.59 43.81
CA GLN A 8 23.87 -7.68 42.65
C GLN A 8 24.12 -8.42 41.33
N HIS A 9 25.10 -9.32 41.28
CA HIS A 9 25.37 -10.12 40.08
C HIS A 9 24.20 -11.06 39.71
N GLN A 10 23.56 -11.69 40.70
CA GLN A 10 22.41 -12.56 40.48
C GLN A 10 21.16 -11.80 40.01
N TYR A 11 21.01 -10.55 40.46
CA TYR A 11 19.91 -9.68 40.04
C TYR A 11 20.13 -9.16 38.62
N LEU A 12 21.36 -8.76 38.28
CA LEU A 12 21.74 -8.38 36.92
C LEU A 12 21.55 -9.53 35.92
N GLU A 13 21.98 -10.76 36.25
CA GLU A 13 21.76 -11.90 35.35
C GLU A 13 20.28 -12.22 35.16
N LYS A 14 19.45 -12.06 36.19
CA LYS A 14 18.00 -12.25 36.07
C LYS A 14 17.34 -11.20 35.18
N ILE A 15 17.78 -9.95 35.26
CA ILE A 15 17.28 -8.86 34.40
C ILE A 15 17.71 -9.12 32.95
N LEU A 16 19.00 -9.38 32.72
CA LEU A 16 19.55 -9.67 31.39
C LEU A 16 18.92 -10.90 30.73
N ALA A 17 18.69 -11.98 31.50
CA ALA A 17 18.04 -13.20 31.00
C ALA A 17 16.53 -13.01 30.69
N THR A 18 15.86 -12.11 31.41
CA THR A 18 14.44 -11.78 31.19
C THR A 18 14.27 -10.87 29.97
N GLU A 19 15.18 -9.91 29.77
CA GLU A 19 15.24 -9.06 28.58
C GLU A 19 15.51 -9.87 27.30
N ASP A 20 16.48 -10.79 27.32
CA ASP A 20 16.79 -11.66 26.17
C ASP A 20 15.60 -12.54 25.75
N GLY A 21 14.79 -12.98 26.72
CA GLY A 21 13.60 -13.78 26.48
C GLY A 21 12.48 -13.01 25.78
N HIS A 22 12.23 -11.76 26.20
CA HIS A 22 11.24 -10.88 25.58
C HIS A 22 11.67 -10.43 24.18
N LEU A 23 12.96 -10.12 24.00
CA LEU A 23 13.51 -9.74 22.70
C LEU A 23 13.44 -10.88 21.67
N LYS A 24 13.70 -12.13 22.08
CA LYS A 24 13.53 -13.31 21.20
C LYS A 24 12.08 -13.54 20.79
N LYS A 25 11.14 -13.32 21.71
CA LYS A 25 9.71 -13.49 21.45
C LYS A 25 9.19 -12.41 20.48
N LEU A 26 9.68 -11.19 20.65
CA LEU A 26 9.39 -10.08 19.73
C LEU A 26 10.00 -10.33 18.34
N HIS A 27 11.25 -10.80 18.26
CA HIS A 27 11.88 -11.17 16.99
C HIS A 27 11.11 -12.25 16.24
N ARG A 28 10.61 -13.28 16.94
CA ARG A 28 9.78 -14.33 16.32
C ARG A 28 8.44 -13.81 15.81
N LEU A 29 7.75 -12.99 16.59
CA LEU A 29 6.47 -12.39 16.17
C LEU A 29 6.64 -11.46 14.96
N VAL A 30 7.71 -10.68 14.94
CA VAL A 30 8.04 -9.83 13.79
C VAL A 30 8.41 -10.69 12.58
N ALA A 31 9.20 -11.75 12.76
CA ALA A 31 9.57 -12.66 11.67
C ALA A 31 8.38 -13.40 11.05
N ASP A 32 7.46 -13.94 11.86
CA ASP A 32 6.24 -14.59 11.37
C ASP A 32 5.34 -13.60 10.61
N ALA A 33 5.16 -12.39 11.15
CA ALA A 33 4.36 -11.35 10.50
C ALA A 33 4.99 -10.86 9.18
N MET A 34 6.33 -10.83 9.09
CA MET A 34 7.05 -10.50 7.85
C MET A 34 6.93 -11.61 6.80
N GLN A 35 6.92 -12.88 7.21
CA GLN A 35 6.79 -14.02 6.30
C GLN A 35 5.37 -14.15 5.73
N GLU A 36 4.34 -13.92 6.56
CA GLU A 36 2.95 -13.83 6.10
C GLU A 36 2.75 -12.63 5.15
N GLN A 37 3.47 -11.54 5.39
CA GLN A 37 3.46 -10.35 4.55
C GLN A 37 4.16 -10.54 3.19
N GLU A 38 5.25 -11.31 3.12
CA GLU A 38 5.92 -11.61 1.84
C GLU A 38 4.98 -12.38 0.90
N LEU A 39 4.25 -13.35 1.44
CA LEU A 39 3.23 -14.10 0.70
C LEU A 39 2.06 -13.22 0.22
N ILE A 40 1.59 -12.27 1.03
CA ILE A 40 0.50 -11.35 0.65
C ILE A 40 0.98 -10.35 -0.41
N SER A 41 2.17 -9.78 -0.22
CA SER A 41 2.76 -8.80 -1.14
C SER A 41 3.11 -9.44 -2.49
N GLU A 42 3.61 -10.68 -2.49
CA GLU A 42 3.91 -11.43 -3.72
C GLU A 42 2.63 -11.79 -4.49
N ASN A 43 1.55 -12.18 -3.79
CA ASN A 43 0.26 -12.44 -4.43
C ASN A 43 -0.38 -11.16 -5.01
N LEU A 44 -0.13 -10.00 -4.41
CA LEU A 44 -0.59 -8.69 -4.89
C LEU A 44 0.19 -8.17 -6.10
N LEU A 45 1.51 -8.39 -6.15
CA LEU A 45 2.36 -8.02 -7.29
C LEU A 45 2.19 -8.98 -8.48
N HIS A 46 1.91 -10.25 -8.18
CA HIS A 46 1.65 -11.30 -9.17
C HIS A 46 0.32 -11.99 -8.84
N PRO A 47 -0.81 -11.34 -9.15
CA PRO A 47 -2.10 -11.99 -9.02
C PRO A 47 -2.06 -13.31 -9.83
N PRO A 48 -2.44 -14.46 -9.23
CA PRO A 48 -2.44 -15.73 -9.93
C PRO A 48 -3.21 -15.54 -11.24
N GLY A 49 -2.52 -15.78 -12.36
CA GLY A 49 -2.93 -15.29 -13.67
C GLY A 49 -4.41 -15.57 -13.92
N GLU A 50 -5.20 -14.50 -14.04
CA GLU A 50 -6.58 -14.60 -14.50
C GLU A 50 -6.53 -15.35 -15.83
N THR A 51 -7.17 -16.52 -15.88
CA THR A 51 -7.28 -17.31 -17.09
C THR A 51 -8.20 -16.56 -18.04
N PHE A 52 -7.63 -15.64 -18.81
CA PHE A 52 -8.39 -14.83 -19.75
C PHE A 52 -9.12 -15.75 -20.73
N SER A 53 -10.45 -15.69 -20.70
CA SER A 53 -11.25 -16.29 -21.75
C SER A 53 -10.88 -15.63 -23.07
N ARG A 54 -10.84 -16.39 -24.17
CA ARG A 54 -10.49 -15.88 -25.51
C ARG A 54 -11.30 -14.63 -25.90
N GLY A 55 -12.54 -14.52 -25.40
CA GLY A 55 -13.39 -13.34 -25.58
C GLY A 55 -12.89 -12.08 -24.87
N GLN A 56 -12.28 -12.20 -23.68
CA GLN A 56 -11.74 -11.06 -22.93
C GLN A 56 -10.51 -10.47 -23.63
N LEU A 57 -9.62 -11.32 -24.18
CA LEU A 57 -8.45 -10.88 -24.95
C LEU A 57 -8.84 -10.10 -26.22
N VAL A 58 -9.86 -10.58 -26.95
CA VAL A 58 -10.36 -9.88 -28.14
C VAL A 58 -11.04 -8.57 -27.74
N ALA A 59 -11.84 -8.56 -26.68
CA ALA A 59 -12.51 -7.36 -26.19
C ALA A 59 -11.52 -6.28 -25.72
N ASP A 60 -10.44 -6.65 -25.02
CA ASP A 60 -9.39 -5.70 -24.61
C ASP A 60 -8.64 -5.12 -25.82
N LYS A 61 -8.37 -5.95 -26.84
CA LYS A 61 -7.72 -5.49 -28.07
C LYS A 61 -8.61 -4.57 -28.89
N VAL A 62 -9.91 -4.85 -28.96
CA VAL A 62 -10.89 -3.97 -29.61
C VAL A 62 -11.07 -2.67 -28.83
N ALA A 63 -11.13 -2.71 -27.50
CA ALA A 63 -11.29 -1.51 -26.66
C ALA A 63 -10.06 -0.59 -26.74
N SER A 64 -8.85 -1.16 -26.74
CA SER A 64 -7.61 -0.39 -26.91
C SER A 64 -7.45 0.19 -28.31
N PHE A 65 -7.89 -0.54 -29.36
CA PHE A 65 -7.88 -0.03 -30.73
C PHE A 65 -8.93 1.07 -30.96
N GLY A 66 -10.15 0.89 -30.45
CA GLY A 66 -11.23 1.87 -30.56
C GLY A 66 -11.01 3.16 -29.78
N GLY A 67 -10.09 3.16 -28.80
CA GLY A 67 -9.72 4.35 -28.03
C GLY A 67 -8.55 5.17 -28.61
N SER A 68 -7.96 4.73 -29.73
CA SER A 68 -6.81 5.42 -30.32
C SER A 68 -7.23 6.56 -31.26
N TRP A 69 -6.52 7.69 -31.17
CA TRP A 69 -6.65 8.81 -32.11
C TRP A 69 -6.41 8.42 -33.57
N THR A 70 -5.54 7.43 -33.82
CA THR A 70 -5.26 6.93 -35.17
C THR A 70 -6.46 6.20 -35.79
N PHE A 71 -7.25 5.50 -34.98
CA PHE A 71 -8.46 4.82 -35.45
C PHE A 71 -9.51 5.82 -35.93
N ILE A 72 -9.77 6.85 -35.12
CA ILE A 72 -10.74 7.92 -35.43
C ILE A 72 -10.40 8.62 -36.74
N ILE A 73 -9.12 8.96 -36.95
CA ILE A 73 -8.66 9.61 -38.18
C ILE A 73 -8.81 8.66 -39.38
N SER A 74 -8.38 7.40 -39.26
CA SER A 74 -8.50 6.42 -40.35
C SER A 74 -9.95 6.15 -40.75
N PHE A 75 -10.86 6.07 -39.76
CA PHE A 75 -12.29 5.86 -39.97
C PHE A 75 -12.92 7.06 -40.70
N GLY A 76 -12.57 8.29 -40.31
CA GLY A 76 -12.99 9.51 -41.01
C GLY A 76 -12.54 9.55 -42.47
N VAL A 77 -11.30 9.14 -42.76
CA VAL A 77 -10.80 9.05 -44.15
C VAL A 77 -11.58 8.02 -44.97
N VAL A 78 -11.86 6.84 -44.41
CA VAL A 78 -12.65 5.80 -45.11
C VAL A 78 -14.06 6.29 -45.42
N LEU A 79 -14.74 6.94 -44.46
CA LEU A 79 -16.06 7.54 -44.69
C LEU A 79 -16.02 8.63 -45.76
N PHE A 80 -15.02 9.50 -45.71
CA PHE A 80 -14.85 10.55 -46.71
C PHE A 80 -14.65 9.95 -48.12
N CYS A 81 -13.78 8.96 -48.26
CA CYS A 81 -13.57 8.25 -49.52
C CYS A 81 -14.85 7.56 -50.01
N TRP A 82 -15.64 6.96 -49.12
CA TRP A 82 -16.91 6.31 -49.46
C TRP A 82 -17.93 7.31 -50.01
N ILE A 83 -18.06 8.47 -49.35
CA ILE A 83 -18.94 9.55 -49.79
C ILE A 83 -18.50 10.06 -51.17
N VAL A 84 -17.20 10.38 -51.34
CA VAL A 84 -16.64 10.88 -52.61
C VAL A 84 -16.89 9.88 -53.74
N MET A 85 -16.64 8.58 -53.51
CA MET A 85 -16.87 7.53 -54.51
C MET A 85 -18.34 7.45 -54.94
N ASN A 86 -19.28 7.47 -53.99
CA ASN A 86 -20.71 7.38 -54.30
C ASN A 86 -21.25 8.65 -54.98
N VAL A 87 -20.74 9.84 -54.62
CA VAL A 87 -21.10 11.10 -55.28
C VAL A 87 -20.63 11.13 -56.74
N ILE A 88 -19.39 10.72 -57.01
CA ILE A 88 -18.83 10.68 -58.37
C ILE A 88 -19.58 9.68 -59.25
N MET A 89 -20.00 8.54 -58.69
CA MET A 89 -20.66 7.48 -59.45
C MET A 89 -22.13 7.79 -59.79
N ALA A 90 -22.72 8.81 -59.16
CA ALA A 90 -24.03 9.43 -59.43
C ALA A 90 -25.14 8.44 -59.87
N ALA A 91 -25.26 8.17 -61.18
CA ALA A 91 -26.31 7.30 -61.75
C ALA A 91 -26.11 5.79 -61.52
N LYS A 92 -24.89 5.35 -61.15
CA LYS A 92 -24.57 3.97 -60.75
C LYS A 92 -24.14 3.87 -59.28
N ALA A 93 -24.44 4.90 -58.48
CA ALA A 93 -24.06 4.93 -57.07
C ALA A 93 -24.71 3.76 -56.32
N PHE A 94 -23.90 3.07 -55.52
CA PHE A 94 -24.37 1.96 -54.69
C PHE A 94 -25.16 2.47 -53.48
N ASP A 95 -24.82 3.65 -52.98
CA ASP A 95 -25.51 4.37 -51.90
C ASP A 95 -25.74 5.85 -52.31
N PRO A 96 -26.81 6.15 -53.08
CA PRO A 96 -27.13 7.52 -53.49
C PRO A 96 -27.49 8.40 -52.29
N TYR A 97 -27.27 9.72 -52.40
CA TYR A 97 -27.72 10.69 -51.39
C TYR A 97 -29.23 10.50 -51.16
N PRO A 98 -29.71 10.28 -49.91
CA PRO A 98 -29.13 10.65 -48.60
C PRO A 98 -28.30 9.58 -47.84
N PHE A 99 -27.65 8.62 -48.53
CA PHE A 99 -26.76 7.58 -47.96
C PHE A 99 -27.43 6.67 -46.90
N ILE A 100 -28.41 5.87 -47.32
CA ILE A 100 -29.22 5.04 -46.41
C ILE A 100 -28.38 3.91 -45.80
N LEU A 101 -27.46 3.31 -46.59
CA LEU A 101 -26.65 2.17 -46.14
C LEU A 101 -25.58 2.61 -45.15
N LEU A 102 -24.91 3.73 -45.44
CA LEU A 102 -23.92 4.31 -44.53
C LEU A 102 -24.54 4.69 -43.18
N ASN A 103 -25.74 5.29 -43.20
CA ASN A 103 -26.47 5.63 -41.97
C ASN A 103 -26.89 4.38 -41.16
N LEU A 104 -27.31 3.31 -41.84
CA LEU A 104 -27.67 2.05 -41.19
C LEU A 104 -26.45 1.42 -40.49
N VAL A 105 -25.31 1.35 -41.19
CA VAL A 105 -24.07 0.77 -40.66
C VAL A 105 -23.55 1.59 -39.48
N LEU A 106 -23.51 2.92 -39.58
CA LEU A 106 -23.08 3.79 -38.48
C LEU A 106 -23.96 3.65 -37.25
N SER A 107 -25.28 3.56 -37.44
CA SER A 107 -26.24 3.37 -36.36
C SER A 107 -26.05 2.02 -35.65
N CYS A 108 -25.76 0.96 -36.41
CA CYS A 108 -25.46 -0.37 -35.85
C CYS A 108 -24.14 -0.37 -35.06
N ILE A 109 -23.08 0.26 -35.60
CA ILE A 109 -21.79 0.39 -34.91
C ILE A 109 -21.97 1.15 -33.59
N ALA A 110 -22.66 2.30 -33.61
CA ALA A 110 -22.91 3.11 -32.43
C ALA A 110 -23.71 2.34 -31.35
N ALA A 111 -24.71 1.55 -31.76
CA ALA A 111 -25.51 0.74 -30.85
C ALA A 111 -24.68 -0.31 -30.09
N ILE A 112 -23.70 -0.94 -30.76
CA ILE A 112 -22.80 -1.91 -30.14
C ILE A 112 -21.68 -1.23 -29.33
N GLN A 113 -21.33 0.01 -29.69
CA GLN A 113 -20.25 0.75 -29.05
C GLN A 113 -20.54 1.07 -27.57
N ALA A 114 -21.77 1.50 -27.24
CA ALA A 114 -22.12 1.86 -25.86
C ALA A 114 -21.98 0.69 -24.85
N PRO A 115 -22.50 -0.53 -25.11
CA PRO A 115 -22.26 -1.70 -24.27
C PRO A 115 -20.79 -2.10 -24.17
N VAL A 116 -20.04 -2.06 -25.28
CA VAL A 116 -18.60 -2.41 -25.28
C VAL A 116 -17.80 -1.42 -24.43
N ILE A 117 -18.09 -0.13 -24.56
CA ILE A 117 -17.49 0.92 -23.72
C ILE A 117 -17.87 0.65 -22.26
N MET A 118 -19.14 0.42 -21.96
CA MET A 118 -19.62 0.14 -20.59
C MET A 118 -18.96 -1.11 -19.99
N MET A 119 -18.81 -2.19 -20.75
CA MET A 119 -18.09 -3.40 -20.31
C MET A 119 -16.60 -3.12 -20.06
N SER A 120 -15.95 -2.29 -20.89
CA SER A 120 -14.56 -1.89 -20.68
C SER A 120 -14.39 -0.98 -19.47
N GLN A 121 -15.38 -0.12 -19.19
CA GLN A 121 -15.43 0.74 -18.01
C GLN A 121 -15.64 -0.09 -16.75
N ASN A 122 -16.61 -1.00 -16.73
CA ASN A 122 -16.90 -1.87 -15.59
C ASN A 122 -15.67 -2.73 -15.19
N ARG A 123 -14.90 -3.22 -16.18
CA ARG A 123 -13.63 -3.94 -15.92
C ARG A 123 -12.55 -3.04 -15.30
N LYS A 124 -12.43 -1.79 -15.77
CA LYS A 124 -11.48 -0.82 -15.20
C LYS A 124 -11.88 -0.43 -13.78
N GLU A 125 -13.16 -0.17 -13.55
CA GLU A 125 -13.69 0.19 -12.24
C GLU A 125 -13.50 -0.94 -11.22
N GLU A 126 -13.69 -2.20 -11.60
CA GLU A 126 -13.43 -3.34 -10.70
C GLU A 126 -11.94 -3.41 -10.32
N LYS A 127 -11.04 -3.19 -11.28
CA LYS A 127 -9.60 -3.17 -11.04
C LYS A 127 -9.19 -1.99 -10.15
N ASP A 128 -9.75 -0.82 -10.40
CA ASP A 128 -9.52 0.40 -9.62
C ASP A 128 -10.06 0.24 -8.19
N ARG A 129 -11.23 -0.40 -8.01
CA ARG A 129 -11.79 -0.74 -6.69
C ARG A 129 -10.87 -1.67 -5.91
N LYS A 130 -10.41 -2.78 -6.51
CA LYS A 130 -9.47 -3.71 -5.88
C LYS A 130 -8.16 -3.00 -5.49
N ARG A 131 -7.67 -2.10 -6.34
CA ARG A 131 -6.48 -1.29 -6.05
C ARG A 131 -6.72 -0.35 -4.87
N ALA A 132 -7.86 0.33 -4.82
CA ALA A 132 -8.22 1.22 -3.72
C ALA A 132 -8.39 0.46 -2.39
N GLU A 133 -9.00 -0.73 -2.40
CA GLU A 133 -9.10 -1.60 -1.22
C GLU A 133 -7.71 -2.01 -0.72
N ASN A 134 -6.80 -2.38 -1.61
CA ASN A 134 -5.43 -2.73 -1.22
C ASN A 134 -4.67 -1.52 -0.65
N ASP A 135 -4.75 -0.36 -1.31
CA ASP A 135 -4.11 0.87 -0.82
C ASP A 135 -4.66 1.27 0.56
N TYR A 136 -5.96 1.09 0.80
CA TYR A 136 -6.57 1.29 2.11
C TYR A 136 -6.01 0.35 3.19
N LEU A 137 -5.86 -0.95 2.89
CA LEU A 137 -5.29 -1.93 3.81
C LEU A 137 -3.82 -1.62 4.15
N VAL A 138 -3.03 -1.21 3.16
CA VAL A 138 -1.64 -0.77 3.37
C VAL A 138 -1.59 0.46 4.28
N ASN A 139 -2.48 1.44 4.07
CA ASN A 139 -2.53 2.64 4.90
C ASN A 139 -2.95 2.34 6.34
N LEU A 140 -3.98 1.51 6.54
CA LEU A 140 -4.42 1.07 7.86
C LEU A 140 -3.29 0.35 8.62
N LYS A 141 -2.52 -0.47 7.91
CA LYS A 141 -1.36 -1.16 8.46
C LYS A 141 -0.27 -0.18 8.91
N ALA A 142 0.08 0.78 8.05
CA ALA A 142 1.06 1.81 8.40
C ALA A 142 0.63 2.58 9.65
N GLU A 143 -0.66 2.89 9.79
CA GLU A 143 -1.21 3.54 10.98
C GLU A 143 -1.05 2.68 12.24
N ILE A 144 -1.35 1.37 12.18
CA ILE A 144 -1.15 0.45 13.31
C ILE A 144 0.33 0.33 13.70
N GLU A 145 1.22 0.26 12.71
CA GLU A 145 2.66 0.17 12.94
C GLU A 145 3.19 1.43 13.61
N VAL A 146 2.76 2.62 13.18
CA VAL A 146 3.09 3.90 13.82
C VAL A 146 2.57 3.93 15.27
N ARG A 147 1.34 3.49 15.53
CA ARG A 147 0.79 3.41 16.89
C ARG A 147 1.62 2.47 17.79
N ASN A 148 2.02 1.31 17.27
CA ASN A 148 2.85 0.35 17.99
C ASN A 148 4.24 0.92 18.31
N LEU A 149 4.87 1.60 17.35
CA LEU A 149 6.14 2.30 17.58
C LEU A 149 6.00 3.38 18.65
N HIS A 150 4.91 4.15 18.61
CA HIS A 150 4.61 5.18 19.59
C HIS A 150 4.44 4.59 21.00
N GLN A 151 3.73 3.47 21.14
CA GLN A 151 3.60 2.77 22.43
C GLN A 151 4.95 2.28 22.97
N LYS A 152 5.79 1.67 22.11
CA LYS A 152 7.15 1.26 22.51
C LYS A 152 8.00 2.43 22.96
N LEU A 153 7.92 3.56 22.24
CA LEU A 153 8.65 4.77 22.59
C LEU A 153 8.20 5.33 23.94
N ASN A 154 6.89 5.31 24.23
CA ASN A 154 6.38 5.74 25.53
C ASN A 154 6.86 4.83 26.67
N LEU A 155 6.86 3.50 26.47
CA LEU A 155 7.36 2.55 27.47
C LEU A 155 8.85 2.77 27.76
N LEU A 156 9.67 2.93 26.72
CA LEU A 156 11.10 3.23 26.90
C LEU A 156 11.31 4.58 27.58
N MET A 157 10.49 5.60 27.25
CA MET A 157 10.60 6.92 27.86
C MET A 157 10.25 6.89 29.36
N GLU A 158 9.25 6.11 29.75
CA GLU A 158 8.86 5.90 31.16
C GLU A 158 10.01 5.27 31.95
N GLU A 159 10.62 4.21 31.40
CA GLU A 159 11.79 3.56 32.01
C GLU A 159 13.00 4.50 32.13
N GLN A 160 13.28 5.29 31.10
CA GLN A 160 14.36 6.29 31.15
C GLN A 160 14.08 7.40 32.18
N PHE A 161 12.81 7.79 32.35
CA PHE A 161 12.42 8.80 33.34
C PHE A 161 12.62 8.30 34.76
N ASP A 162 12.23 7.06 35.05
CA ASP A 162 12.45 6.43 36.35
C ASP A 162 13.95 6.31 36.69
N ASN A 163 14.76 5.88 35.72
CA ASN A 163 16.22 5.83 35.87
C ASN A 163 16.83 7.20 36.19
N LEU A 164 16.35 8.28 35.54
CA LEU A 164 16.80 9.65 35.82
C LEU A 164 16.42 10.11 37.23
N LEU A 165 15.21 9.77 37.70
CA LEU A 165 14.76 10.07 39.06
C LEU A 165 15.60 9.33 40.11
N GLU A 166 15.94 8.07 39.86
CA GLU A 166 16.80 7.28 40.75
C GLU A 166 18.20 7.88 40.85
N ILE A 167 18.80 8.26 39.71
CA ILE A 167 20.10 8.95 39.69
C ILE A 167 20.03 10.27 40.47
N GLN A 168 18.97 11.08 40.29
CA GLN A 168 18.75 12.32 41.05
C GLN A 168 18.67 12.06 42.56
N ARG A 169 17.88 11.06 42.98
CA ARG A 169 17.80 10.68 44.40
C ARG A 169 19.16 10.30 44.98
N TYR A 170 19.94 9.51 44.25
CA TYR A 170 21.27 9.12 44.67
C TYR A 170 22.22 10.33 44.82
N GLN A 171 22.14 11.30 43.89
CA GLN A 171 22.91 12.55 43.99
C GLN A 171 22.53 13.36 45.23
N VAL A 172 21.23 13.45 45.55
CA VAL A 172 20.75 14.16 46.75
C VAL A 172 21.24 13.47 48.04
N GLU A 173 21.15 12.14 48.10
CA GLU A 173 21.60 11.36 49.26
C GLU A 173 23.11 11.52 49.50
N LEU A 174 23.92 11.48 48.43
CA LEU A 174 25.36 11.77 48.51
C LEU A 174 25.65 13.18 49.03
N LEU A 175 24.90 14.19 48.55
CA LEU A 175 25.04 15.56 49.03
C LEU A 175 24.71 15.69 50.51
N GLU A 176 23.68 15.00 51.00
CA GLU A 176 23.35 14.93 52.42
C GLU A 176 24.47 14.27 53.24
N GLU A 177 25.03 13.14 52.77
CA GLU A 177 26.13 12.47 53.47
C GLU A 177 27.38 13.37 53.55
N ILE A 178 27.73 14.05 52.45
CA ILE A 178 28.86 14.98 52.39
C ILE A 178 28.62 16.17 53.33
N SER A 179 27.41 16.75 53.31
CA SER A 179 27.01 17.86 54.18
C SER A 179 27.05 17.44 55.67
N GLY A 180 26.58 16.23 55.98
CA GLY A 180 26.63 15.63 57.31
C GLY A 180 28.06 15.41 57.82
N ARG A 181 28.96 14.86 56.98
CA ARG A 181 30.38 14.72 57.32
C ARG A 181 31.06 16.06 57.56
N LYS A 182 30.73 17.10 56.79
CA LYS A 182 31.28 18.45 56.96
C LYS A 182 30.86 19.06 58.31
N LYS A 183 29.61 18.84 58.74
CA LYS A 183 29.13 19.25 60.08
C LYS A 183 29.80 18.49 61.23
N SER A 184 30.15 17.22 61.04
CA SER A 184 30.87 16.40 62.04
C SER A 184 32.33 16.83 62.22
N LYS A 185 33.05 17.13 61.12
CA LYS A 185 34.44 17.61 61.18
C LYS A 185 34.60 19.04 61.69
N GLY A 186 33.55 19.87 61.69
CA GLY A 186 33.59 21.25 62.19
C GLY A 186 33.30 21.39 63.69
N LYS A 187 33.05 20.29 64.41
CA LYS A 187 32.79 20.27 65.87
C LYS A 187 33.96 19.71 66.71
N ALA A 188 35.12 19.46 66.08
CA ALA A 188 36.37 19.07 66.75
C ALA A 188 37.33 20.26 66.82
#